data_AF-A0A920U8T5-F1
#
_entry.id   AF-A0A920U8T5-F1
#
_cell.length_a   1.000
_cell.length_b   1.000
_cell.length_c   1.000
_cell.angle_alpha   90.00
_cell.angle_beta   90.00
_cell.angle_gamma   90.00
#
_symmetry.space_group_name_H-M   'P 1'
#
loop_
_entity.id
_entity.type
_entity.pdbx_description
1 polymer ?
#
loop_
_entity_poly.entity_id
_entity_poly.type
_entity_poly.pdbx_seq_one_letter_code
_entity_poly.pdbx_strand_id
1 'polypeptide(L)'
;MSESTFPDDVAAIDTMMGTRAGPNARFNYENLTGIKDDASKEMNFPAQYMFKDVPFSDQARGTDGEPQDPPQGADLCLPFMDRNNVQMAMIGIGPDKSEGRAMIEEHPDRFFACHEPDPNEVMGSIRTIRQLHRDAGLKAVTAFPCGRNPQVPIDDPKMYAIYATCCELDIPIFCCAGVPGPRLPFAPQHVELIDQVMYDFPDLVFVTRHGCEPWEDLIVKLMLKWPNLYYSTSAFAPKHYPKAIVDYANTRGADKVIYAGYFPMGLSWTESSPNCATCRSRPTCGRSSSGRTPSGCSSWMPDSFPTGPGPSGSGCDLPWWGDWASIRRGAIRSARSRSR
;
A
#
# COMPACT_ATOMS: atom_id res chain seq x y z
N MET A 1 10.17 -24.81 12.80
CA MET A 1 9.66 -23.42 12.96
C MET A 1 9.79 -22.77 11.59
N SER A 2 8.68 -22.33 10.98
CA SER A 2 8.75 -21.67 9.67
C SER A 2 9.54 -20.37 9.83
N GLU A 3 10.48 -20.12 8.93
CA GLU A 3 11.26 -18.87 8.87
C GLU A 3 10.32 -17.66 8.77
N SER A 4 10.62 -16.57 9.49
CA SER A 4 9.88 -15.31 9.40
C SER A 4 9.92 -14.76 7.97
N THR A 5 8.82 -14.17 7.52
CA THR A 5 8.72 -13.60 6.17
C THR A 5 9.60 -12.36 6.02
N PHE A 6 9.56 -11.44 6.99
CA PHE A 6 10.41 -10.25 7.00
C PHE A 6 11.68 -10.49 7.84
N PRO A 7 12.79 -9.82 7.48
CA PRO A 7 13.99 -9.82 8.31
C PRO A 7 13.68 -9.33 9.73
N ASP A 8 14.25 -9.98 10.74
CA ASP A 8 14.00 -9.66 12.16
C ASP A 8 14.57 -8.28 12.56
N ASP A 9 15.50 -7.74 11.77
CA ASP A 9 16.16 -6.44 12.01
C ASP A 9 15.44 -5.25 11.36
N VAL A 10 14.32 -5.48 10.66
CA VAL A 10 13.55 -4.43 9.98
C VAL A 10 12.11 -4.43 10.48
N ALA A 11 11.68 -3.31 11.05
CA ALA A 11 10.28 -3.10 11.42
C ALA A 11 9.41 -2.96 10.15
N ALA A 12 8.61 -3.99 9.85
CA ALA A 12 7.68 -3.95 8.73
C ALA A 12 6.36 -3.29 9.14
N ILE A 13 5.82 -2.46 8.25
CA ILE A 13 4.51 -1.82 8.40
C ILE A 13 3.66 -2.21 7.21
N ASP A 14 2.54 -2.85 7.49
CA ASP A 14 1.57 -3.24 6.47
C ASP A 14 0.55 -2.12 6.26
N THR A 15 0.50 -1.52 5.07
CA THR A 15 -0.46 -0.45 4.78
C THR A 15 -1.78 -0.95 4.20
N MET A 16 -2.06 -2.26 4.24
CA MET A 16 -3.35 -2.80 3.83
C MET A 16 -3.64 -4.16 4.46
N MET A 17 -4.30 -4.14 5.62
CA MET A 17 -4.78 -5.32 6.31
C MET A 17 -6.31 -5.31 6.46
N GLY A 18 -6.93 -6.43 6.15
CA GLY A 18 -8.35 -6.67 6.39
C GLY A 18 -8.58 -7.28 7.77
N THR A 19 -9.77 -7.07 8.32
CA THR A 19 -10.15 -7.58 9.65
C THR A 19 -11.06 -8.80 9.59
N ARG A 20 -11.48 -9.19 8.38
CA ARG A 20 -12.44 -10.28 8.16
C ARG A 20 -11.94 -11.31 7.15
N ALA A 21 -12.16 -12.59 7.44
CA ALA A 21 -11.79 -13.72 6.59
C ALA A 21 -12.89 -14.78 6.50
N GLY A 22 -12.71 -15.75 5.60
CA GLY A 22 -13.67 -16.84 5.37
C GLY A 22 -15.03 -16.33 4.87
N PRO A 23 -16.15 -16.91 5.32
CA PRO A 23 -17.50 -16.48 4.92
C PRO A 23 -17.80 -15.00 5.18
N ASN A 24 -17.10 -14.38 6.14
CA ASN A 24 -17.26 -12.98 6.51
C ASN A 24 -16.52 -12.02 5.56
N ALA A 25 -15.62 -12.52 4.70
CA ALA A 25 -14.84 -11.69 3.79
C ALA A 25 -15.71 -10.92 2.78
N ARG A 26 -16.84 -11.51 2.36
CA ARG A 26 -17.81 -10.88 1.44
C ARG A 26 -18.35 -9.54 1.96
N PHE A 27 -18.44 -9.39 3.28
CA PHE A 27 -18.95 -8.17 3.92
C PHE A 27 -18.02 -6.96 3.73
N ASN A 28 -16.76 -7.17 3.32
CA ASN A 28 -15.86 -6.08 2.97
C ASN A 28 -16.27 -5.40 1.64
N TYR A 29 -17.12 -6.04 0.84
CA TYR A 29 -17.46 -5.61 -0.52
C TYR A 29 -18.94 -5.29 -0.70
N GLU A 30 -19.73 -5.18 0.36
CA GLU A 30 -21.18 -4.86 0.29
C GLU A 30 -21.47 -3.56 -0.45
N ASN A 31 -20.56 -2.58 -0.36
CA ASN A 31 -20.69 -1.29 -1.01
C ASN A 31 -20.41 -1.35 -2.53
N LEU A 32 -19.90 -2.47 -3.04
CA LEU A 32 -19.56 -2.65 -4.45
C LEU A 32 -20.79 -3.10 -5.26
N THR A 33 -21.70 -2.17 -5.54
CA THR A 33 -23.01 -2.47 -6.15
C THR A 33 -23.05 -2.36 -7.67
N GLY A 34 -21.98 -1.91 -8.32
CA GLY A 34 -21.95 -1.63 -9.76
C GLY A 34 -21.74 -2.84 -10.69
N ILE A 35 -21.51 -4.03 -10.14
CA ILE A 35 -21.18 -5.23 -10.93
C ILE A 35 -22.44 -5.83 -11.55
N LYS A 36 -22.35 -6.18 -12.84
CA LYS A 36 -23.51 -6.65 -13.64
C LYS A 36 -23.49 -8.13 -13.99
N ASP A 37 -22.33 -8.79 -13.97
CA ASP A 37 -22.24 -10.18 -14.38
C ASP A 37 -22.69 -11.16 -13.28
N ASP A 38 -23.31 -12.27 -13.69
CA ASP A 38 -23.84 -13.25 -12.75
C ASP A 38 -22.73 -14.05 -12.04
N ALA A 39 -21.62 -14.31 -12.72
CA ALA A 39 -20.52 -15.10 -12.15
C ALA A 39 -19.89 -14.44 -10.91
N SER A 40 -19.79 -13.11 -10.88
CA SER A 40 -19.27 -12.38 -9.71
C SER A 40 -20.15 -12.51 -8.46
N LYS A 41 -21.44 -12.87 -8.60
CA LYS A 41 -22.37 -13.02 -7.47
C LYS A 41 -22.12 -14.29 -6.65
N GLU A 42 -21.50 -15.29 -7.26
CA GLU A 42 -21.19 -16.58 -6.64
C GLU A 42 -19.81 -16.59 -5.97
N MET A 43 -19.04 -15.51 -6.13
CA MET A 43 -17.69 -15.37 -5.55
C MET A 43 -17.75 -14.84 -4.11
N ASN A 44 -16.84 -15.30 -3.26
CA ASN A 44 -16.62 -14.76 -1.92
C ASN A 44 -16.13 -13.32 -1.93
N PHE A 45 -15.46 -12.91 -3.01
CA PHE A 45 -15.13 -11.51 -3.27
C PHE A 45 -15.01 -11.21 -4.77
N PRO A 46 -15.14 -9.93 -5.19
CA PRO A 46 -15.46 -9.59 -6.58
C PRO A 46 -14.35 -9.80 -7.62
N ALA A 47 -13.12 -10.06 -7.17
CA ALA A 47 -11.95 -10.29 -8.02
C ALA A 47 -11.43 -11.74 -7.92
N GLN A 48 -12.19 -12.63 -7.28
CA GLN A 48 -11.71 -13.95 -6.87
C GLN A 48 -11.22 -14.82 -8.01
N TYR A 49 -11.76 -14.68 -9.22
CA TYR A 49 -11.29 -15.42 -10.39
C TYR A 49 -9.79 -15.24 -10.70
N MET A 50 -9.13 -14.21 -10.15
CA MET A 50 -7.68 -13.98 -10.25
C MET A 50 -6.88 -14.55 -9.07
N PHE A 51 -7.53 -14.88 -7.94
CA PHE A 51 -6.87 -15.36 -6.73
C PHE A 51 -7.25 -16.80 -6.46
N LYS A 52 -6.24 -17.68 -6.45
CA LYS A 52 -6.48 -19.12 -6.33
C LYS A 52 -6.25 -19.65 -4.93
N ASP A 53 -5.61 -18.87 -4.06
CA ASP A 53 -5.06 -19.33 -2.79
C ASP A 53 -5.41 -18.34 -1.65
N VAL A 54 -6.66 -17.85 -1.65
CA VAL A 54 -7.19 -16.88 -0.65
C VAL A 54 -7.31 -17.54 0.72
N PRO A 55 -6.76 -16.92 1.79
CA PRO A 55 -6.86 -17.45 3.15
C PRO A 55 -8.29 -17.76 3.57
N PHE A 56 -8.52 -18.98 4.07
CA PHE A 56 -9.80 -19.42 4.65
C PHE A 56 -11.00 -19.42 3.68
N SER A 57 -10.76 -19.28 2.38
CA SER A 57 -11.80 -19.36 1.36
C SER A 57 -12.14 -20.83 1.06
N ASP A 58 -13.41 -21.19 1.13
CA ASP A 58 -13.97 -22.49 0.67
C ASP A 58 -13.81 -22.71 -0.84
N GLN A 59 -13.48 -21.66 -1.57
CA GLN A 59 -13.22 -21.69 -3.00
C GLN A 59 -11.71 -21.57 -3.32
N ALA A 60 -10.83 -21.64 -2.32
CA ALA A 60 -9.38 -21.72 -2.55
C ALA A 60 -8.95 -23.09 -3.07
N ARG A 61 -7.85 -23.13 -3.83
CA ARG A 61 -7.29 -24.36 -4.41
C ARG A 61 -6.89 -25.34 -3.30
N GLY A 62 -7.28 -26.60 -3.47
CA GLY A 62 -6.89 -27.67 -2.55
C GLY A 62 -7.76 -27.76 -1.30
N THR A 63 -8.85 -27.01 -1.25
CA THR A 63 -9.93 -27.21 -0.27
C THR A 63 -10.93 -28.24 -0.79
N ASP A 64 -11.68 -28.84 0.12
CA ASP A 64 -12.81 -29.73 -0.15
C ASP A 64 -14.12 -28.96 -0.38
N GLY A 65 -14.09 -27.63 -0.33
CA GLY A 65 -15.27 -26.78 -0.42
C GLY A 65 -15.95 -26.50 0.92
N GLU A 66 -15.40 -26.97 2.05
CA GLU A 66 -16.00 -26.71 3.36
C GLU A 66 -15.64 -25.31 3.88
N PRO A 67 -16.63 -24.50 4.27
CA PRO A 67 -16.39 -23.19 4.87
C PRO A 67 -15.54 -23.28 6.13
N GLN A 68 -14.43 -22.54 6.15
CA GLN A 68 -13.64 -22.34 7.36
C GLN A 68 -14.08 -21.04 8.03
N ASP A 69 -14.38 -21.10 9.33
CA ASP A 69 -14.72 -19.93 10.13
C ASP A 69 -13.54 -19.58 11.05
N PRO A 70 -12.56 -18.80 10.55
CA PRO A 70 -11.43 -18.38 11.37
C PRO A 70 -11.87 -17.31 12.40
N PRO A 71 -11.03 -17.06 13.43
CA PRO A 71 -11.16 -15.84 14.22
C PRO A 71 -11.21 -14.59 13.32
N GLN A 72 -11.79 -13.51 13.82
CA GLN A 72 -11.88 -12.22 13.15
C GLN A 72 -11.08 -11.17 13.95
N GLY A 73 -10.90 -9.99 13.38
CA GLY A 73 -10.32 -8.85 14.09
C GLY A 73 -8.89 -9.09 14.59
N ALA A 74 -8.62 -8.71 15.85
CA ALA A 74 -7.29 -8.81 16.45
C ALA A 74 -6.80 -10.26 16.59
N ASP A 75 -7.69 -11.19 16.94
CA ASP A 75 -7.35 -12.61 17.10
C ASP A 75 -6.92 -13.26 15.78
N LEU A 76 -7.41 -12.73 14.65
CA LEU A 76 -6.95 -13.11 13.32
C LEU A 76 -5.60 -12.47 12.98
N CYS A 77 -5.47 -11.17 13.21
CA CYS A 77 -4.37 -10.37 12.69
C CYS A 77 -3.09 -10.43 13.55
N LEU A 78 -3.19 -10.41 14.88
CA LEU A 78 -2.01 -10.32 15.77
C LEU A 78 -1.10 -11.54 15.69
N PRO A 79 -1.60 -12.81 15.76
CA PRO A 79 -0.73 -13.98 15.62
C PRO A 79 -0.03 -14.01 14.26
N PHE A 80 -0.73 -13.50 13.24
CA PHE A 80 -0.20 -13.35 11.90
C PHE A 80 0.94 -12.31 11.86
N MET A 81 0.72 -11.13 12.42
CA MET A 81 1.70 -10.05 12.48
C MET A 81 2.96 -10.45 13.23
N ASP A 82 2.80 -11.05 14.42
CA ASP A 82 3.91 -11.47 15.28
C ASP A 82 4.79 -12.52 14.58
N ARG A 83 4.17 -13.50 13.91
CA ARG A 83 4.89 -14.55 13.17
C ARG A 83 5.72 -14.02 12.01
N ASN A 84 5.33 -12.87 11.45
CA ASN A 84 5.95 -12.34 10.23
C ASN A 84 6.75 -11.06 10.48
N ASN A 85 6.97 -10.68 11.73
CA ASN A 85 7.64 -9.42 12.10
C ASN A 85 6.96 -8.17 11.53
N VAL A 86 5.63 -8.17 11.42
CA VAL A 86 4.84 -6.97 11.10
C VAL A 86 4.55 -6.24 12.41
N GLN A 87 5.13 -5.05 12.54
CA GLN A 87 5.04 -4.27 13.77
C GLN A 87 3.71 -3.55 13.87
N MET A 88 3.32 -2.87 12.78
CA MET A 88 2.04 -2.16 12.68
C MET A 88 1.31 -2.46 11.39
N ALA A 89 -0.02 -2.39 11.42
CA ALA A 89 -0.87 -2.57 10.26
C ALA A 89 -1.96 -1.50 10.14
N MET A 90 -2.21 -1.04 8.92
CA MET A 90 -3.32 -0.15 8.61
C MET A 90 -4.59 -0.94 8.37
N ILE A 91 -5.66 -0.59 9.09
CA ILE A 91 -6.97 -1.25 9.00
C ILE A 91 -8.09 -0.25 8.74
N GLY A 92 -9.14 -0.71 8.05
CA GLY A 92 -10.32 0.09 7.74
C GLY A 92 -11.25 0.28 8.94
N ILE A 93 -11.74 1.50 9.13
CA ILE A 93 -12.77 1.85 10.13
C ILE A 93 -13.94 2.60 9.48
N GLY A 94 -15.11 2.51 10.11
CA GLY A 94 -16.31 3.29 9.75
C GLY A 94 -16.72 4.28 10.85
N PRO A 95 -17.73 5.14 10.59
CA PRO A 95 -18.28 6.08 11.58
C PRO A 95 -18.89 5.38 12.78
N ASP A 96 -19.47 4.19 12.56
CA ASP A 96 -20.09 3.39 13.61
C ASP A 96 -19.07 2.51 14.34
N LYS A 97 -19.47 2.04 15.53
CA LYS A 97 -18.70 1.02 16.24
C LYS A 97 -18.53 -0.19 15.33
N SER A 98 -17.28 -0.55 15.10
CA SER A 98 -16.89 -1.63 14.22
C SER A 98 -15.74 -2.39 14.88
N GLU A 99 -15.52 -3.62 14.43
CA GLU A 99 -14.39 -4.43 14.89
C GLU A 99 -13.05 -3.72 14.69
N GLY A 100 -12.88 -3.00 13.57
CA GLY A 100 -11.71 -2.16 13.35
C GLY A 100 -11.55 -1.05 14.39
N ARG A 101 -12.65 -0.42 14.86
CA ARG A 101 -12.58 0.59 15.95
C ARG A 101 -12.11 -0.04 17.26
N ALA A 102 -12.64 -1.22 17.62
CA ALA A 102 -12.22 -1.94 18.82
C ALA A 102 -10.73 -2.30 18.76
N MET A 103 -10.25 -2.82 17.61
CA MET A 103 -8.83 -3.16 17.43
C MET A 103 -7.89 -1.97 17.63
N ILE A 104 -8.26 -0.78 17.14
CA ILE A 104 -7.46 0.45 17.33
C ILE A 104 -7.44 0.89 18.79
N GLU A 105 -8.56 0.73 19.50
CA GLU A 105 -8.69 1.13 20.91
C GLU A 105 -7.96 0.16 21.85
N GLU A 106 -8.01 -1.15 21.56
CA GLU A 106 -7.41 -2.20 22.38
C GLU A 106 -5.93 -2.43 22.07
N HIS A 107 -5.49 -2.19 20.82
CA HIS A 107 -4.12 -2.42 20.36
C HIS A 107 -3.57 -1.22 19.54
N PRO A 108 -3.52 0.00 20.11
CA PRO A 108 -3.12 1.23 19.42
C PRO A 108 -1.64 1.24 18.99
N ASP A 109 -0.80 0.39 19.57
CA ASP A 109 0.60 0.18 19.21
C ASP A 109 0.79 -0.78 18.02
N ARG A 110 -0.28 -1.49 17.62
CA ARG A 110 -0.26 -2.49 16.54
C ARG A 110 -1.08 -2.08 15.33
N PHE A 111 -2.12 -1.27 15.50
CA PHE A 111 -2.99 -0.87 14.40
C PHE A 111 -3.15 0.63 14.29
N PHE A 112 -3.32 1.11 13.06
CA PHE A 112 -3.70 2.49 12.77
C PHE A 112 -4.80 2.57 11.73
N ALA A 113 -5.63 3.61 11.83
CA ALA A 113 -6.91 3.67 11.15
C ALA A 113 -6.83 4.32 9.76
N CYS A 114 -7.53 3.73 8.79
CA CYS A 114 -7.92 4.38 7.54
C CYS A 114 -9.44 4.30 7.29
N HIS A 115 -9.97 5.17 6.44
CA HIS A 115 -11.39 5.22 6.11
C HIS A 115 -11.61 5.44 4.62
N GLU A 116 -12.59 4.74 4.03
CA GLU A 116 -12.99 4.91 2.64
C GLU A 116 -14.32 5.69 2.53
N PRO A 117 -14.29 7.02 2.38
CA PRO A 117 -15.48 7.82 2.17
C PRO A 117 -16.17 7.51 0.83
N ASP A 118 -17.48 7.77 0.74
CA ASP A 118 -18.17 7.81 -0.54
C ASP A 118 -18.11 9.23 -1.14
N PRO A 119 -17.42 9.47 -2.26
CA PRO A 119 -17.34 10.80 -2.83
C PRO A 119 -18.70 11.32 -3.32
N ASN A 120 -19.68 10.46 -3.59
CA ASN A 120 -21.02 10.88 -4.02
C ASN A 120 -21.80 11.60 -2.91
N GLU A 121 -21.49 11.32 -1.64
CA GLU A 121 -22.12 11.97 -0.48
C GLU A 121 -21.50 13.32 -0.14
N VAL A 122 -20.38 13.67 -0.78
CA VAL A 122 -19.61 14.93 -0.66
C VAL A 122 -19.49 15.42 0.79
N MET A 123 -20.43 16.24 1.27
CA MET A 123 -20.43 16.81 2.61
C MET A 123 -20.63 15.78 3.72
N GLY A 124 -21.36 14.69 3.46
CA GLY A 124 -21.50 13.58 4.41
C GLY A 124 -20.14 12.93 4.68
N SER A 125 -19.38 12.68 3.62
CA SER A 125 -18.03 12.12 3.68
C SER A 125 -17.04 13.06 4.37
N ILE A 126 -17.06 14.35 4.07
CA ILE A 126 -16.17 15.33 4.74
C ILE A 126 -16.44 15.40 6.24
N ARG A 127 -17.72 15.41 6.66
CA ARG A 127 -18.08 15.38 8.08
C ARG A 127 -17.58 14.12 8.76
N THR A 128 -17.73 12.98 8.10
CA THR A 128 -17.27 11.67 8.60
C THR A 128 -15.75 11.62 8.75
N ILE A 129 -14.99 12.06 7.75
CA ILE A 129 -13.52 12.13 7.81
C ILE A 129 -13.09 12.98 9.01
N ARG A 130 -13.65 14.18 9.15
CA ARG A 130 -13.32 15.09 10.26
C ARG A 130 -13.71 14.52 11.63
N GLN A 131 -14.83 13.80 11.71
CA GLN A 131 -15.24 13.12 12.93
C GLN A 131 -14.26 12.01 13.29
N LEU A 132 -13.95 11.11 12.35
CA LEU A 132 -13.02 10.00 12.58
C LEU A 132 -11.60 10.48 12.89
N HIS A 133 -11.15 11.56 12.28
CA HIS A 133 -9.87 12.17 12.62
C HIS A 133 -9.81 12.62 14.08
N ARG A 134 -10.86 13.28 14.58
CA ARG A 134 -10.92 13.73 15.98
C ARG A 134 -11.15 12.60 16.97
N ASP A 135 -12.06 11.67 16.66
CA ASP A 135 -12.63 10.74 17.64
C ASP A 135 -12.02 9.33 17.54
N ALA A 136 -11.35 9.01 16.43
CA ALA A 136 -10.84 7.68 16.13
C ALA A 136 -9.36 7.66 15.70
N GLY A 137 -8.68 8.81 15.73
CA GLY A 137 -7.27 8.91 15.34
C GLY A 137 -7.01 8.51 13.89
N LEU A 138 -7.94 8.79 12.97
CA LEU A 138 -7.79 8.49 11.54
C LEU A 138 -6.44 9.01 11.00
N LYS A 139 -5.64 8.13 10.40
CA LYS A 139 -4.30 8.46 9.87
C LYS A 139 -4.22 8.49 8.36
N ALA A 140 -5.24 8.00 7.65
CA ALA A 140 -5.27 7.99 6.19
C ALA A 140 -6.71 7.90 5.65
N VAL A 141 -6.92 8.42 4.45
CA VAL A 141 -8.12 8.16 3.65
C VAL A 141 -7.79 7.14 2.56
N THR A 142 -8.74 6.29 2.19
CA THR A 142 -8.61 5.42 1.02
C THR A 142 -9.67 5.77 -0.02
N ALA A 143 -9.46 5.38 -1.27
CA ALA A 143 -10.45 5.58 -2.33
C ALA A 143 -10.38 4.45 -3.36
N PHE A 144 -11.54 3.95 -3.76
CA PHE A 144 -11.72 3.02 -4.87
C PHE A 144 -12.60 3.68 -5.96
N PRO A 145 -12.03 4.47 -6.90
CA PRO A 145 -12.77 5.28 -7.88
C PRO A 145 -13.78 4.48 -8.72
N CYS A 146 -13.41 3.25 -9.13
CA CYS A 146 -14.29 2.36 -9.89
C CYS A 146 -15.36 1.68 -9.04
N GLY A 147 -15.20 1.65 -7.72
CA GLY A 147 -16.01 0.83 -6.82
C GLY A 147 -17.34 1.45 -6.39
N ARG A 148 -17.54 2.73 -6.68
CA ARG A 148 -18.77 3.46 -6.32
C ARG A 148 -19.79 3.39 -7.45
N ASN A 149 -21.05 3.62 -7.11
CA ASN A 149 -22.16 3.65 -8.05
C ASN A 149 -23.05 4.88 -7.79
N PRO A 150 -22.90 5.97 -8.58
CA PRO A 150 -22.07 6.10 -9.78
C PRO A 150 -20.56 6.09 -9.46
N GLN A 151 -19.75 5.67 -10.43
CA GLN A 151 -18.29 5.72 -10.33
C GLN A 151 -17.82 7.18 -10.31
N VAL A 152 -16.71 7.44 -9.61
CA VAL A 152 -16.17 8.79 -9.44
C VAL A 152 -14.69 8.77 -9.84
N PRO A 153 -14.29 9.40 -10.96
CA PRO A 153 -12.90 9.49 -11.40
C PRO A 153 -11.96 10.10 -10.37
N ILE A 154 -10.67 9.73 -10.44
CA ILE A 154 -9.61 10.25 -9.57
C ILE A 154 -9.56 11.78 -9.55
N ASP A 155 -9.78 12.43 -10.70
CA ASP A 155 -9.74 13.88 -10.87
C ASP A 155 -11.11 14.57 -10.80
N ASP A 156 -12.16 13.86 -10.37
CA ASP A 156 -13.51 14.43 -10.28
C ASP A 156 -13.59 15.53 -9.19
N PRO A 157 -14.37 16.61 -9.39
CA PRO A 157 -14.57 17.65 -8.37
C PRO A 157 -15.06 17.13 -7.01
N LYS A 158 -15.78 16.01 -6.96
CA LYS A 158 -16.18 15.37 -5.70
C LYS A 158 -14.97 14.82 -4.93
N MET A 159 -13.97 14.30 -5.63
CA MET A 159 -12.70 13.86 -5.03
C MET A 159 -11.88 15.05 -4.53
N TYR A 160 -11.93 16.20 -5.21
CA TYR A 160 -11.20 17.41 -4.80
C TYR A 160 -11.58 17.87 -3.40
N ALA A 161 -12.84 17.72 -3.01
CA ALA A 161 -13.28 18.05 -1.66
C ALA A 161 -12.66 17.12 -0.59
N ILE A 162 -12.43 15.85 -0.94
CA ILE A 162 -11.73 14.88 -0.08
C ILE A 162 -10.23 15.22 -0.03
N TYR A 163 -9.60 15.52 -1.17
CA TYR A 163 -8.19 15.90 -1.23
C TYR A 163 -7.89 17.16 -0.42
N ALA A 164 -8.69 18.20 -0.57
CA ALA A 164 -8.57 19.42 0.23
C ALA A 164 -8.69 19.12 1.74
N THR A 165 -9.63 18.25 2.13
CA THR A 165 -9.78 17.82 3.52
C THR A 165 -8.55 17.03 4.01
N CYS A 166 -7.96 16.18 3.16
CA CYS A 166 -6.74 15.44 3.49
C CYS A 166 -5.56 16.39 3.71
N CYS A 167 -5.40 17.41 2.86
CA CYS A 167 -4.39 18.45 3.04
C CYS A 167 -4.61 19.25 4.33
N GLU A 168 -5.84 19.66 4.63
CA GLU A 168 -6.17 20.40 5.87
C GLU A 168 -5.85 19.59 7.14
N LEU A 169 -6.04 18.27 7.09
CA LEU A 169 -5.82 17.37 8.22
C LEU A 169 -4.40 16.77 8.26
N ASP A 170 -3.55 17.07 7.28
CA ASP A 170 -2.20 16.49 7.13
C ASP A 170 -2.21 14.95 7.14
N ILE A 171 -3.17 14.36 6.40
CA ILE A 171 -3.26 12.90 6.23
C ILE A 171 -3.19 12.52 4.74
N PRO A 172 -2.53 11.39 4.39
CA PRO A 172 -2.45 10.93 3.02
C PRO A 172 -3.76 10.30 2.54
N ILE A 173 -3.88 10.23 1.20
CA ILE A 173 -4.88 9.41 0.53
C ILE A 173 -4.23 8.22 -0.19
N PHE A 174 -4.79 7.03 0.01
CA PHE A 174 -4.44 5.80 -0.70
C PHE A 174 -5.50 5.50 -1.75
N CYS A 175 -5.21 5.75 -3.02
CA CYS A 175 -6.20 5.66 -4.09
C CYS A 175 -5.86 4.52 -5.06
N CYS A 176 -6.86 3.69 -5.38
CA CYS A 176 -6.73 2.63 -6.38
C CYS A 176 -6.54 3.25 -7.77
N ALA A 177 -5.51 2.81 -8.49
CA ALA A 177 -5.21 3.24 -9.85
C ALA A 177 -4.77 2.05 -10.70
N GLY A 178 -5.05 2.10 -12.00
CA GLY A 178 -4.89 0.96 -12.90
C GLY A 178 -6.19 0.18 -13.11
N VAL A 179 -6.10 -0.94 -13.83
CA VAL A 179 -7.25 -1.78 -14.17
C VAL A 179 -7.73 -2.53 -12.92
N PRO A 180 -8.98 -2.31 -12.45
CA PRO A 180 -9.50 -3.00 -11.29
C PRO A 180 -9.78 -4.47 -11.60
N GLY A 181 -9.59 -5.30 -10.57
CA GLY A 181 -9.96 -6.71 -10.63
C GLY A 181 -11.48 -6.95 -10.73
N PRO A 182 -12.32 -6.28 -9.93
CA PRO A 182 -13.77 -6.37 -10.13
C PRO A 182 -14.16 -5.95 -11.54
N ARG A 183 -15.15 -6.64 -12.13
CA ARG A 183 -15.60 -6.44 -13.52
C ARG A 183 -16.41 -5.15 -13.69
N LEU A 184 -15.72 -4.02 -13.52
CA LEU A 184 -16.24 -2.66 -13.57
C LEU A 184 -15.52 -1.86 -14.66
N PRO A 185 -16.16 -0.85 -15.28
CA PRO A 185 -15.46 0.06 -16.17
C PRO A 185 -14.28 0.73 -15.46
N PHE A 186 -13.09 0.69 -16.07
CA PHE A 186 -11.83 1.07 -15.42
C PHE A 186 -11.44 2.54 -15.64
N ALA A 187 -12.11 3.26 -16.54
CA ALA A 187 -11.78 4.64 -16.90
C ALA A 187 -11.59 5.59 -15.69
N PRO A 188 -12.41 5.52 -14.61
CA PRO A 188 -12.21 6.32 -13.40
C PRO A 188 -10.84 6.18 -12.73
N GLN A 189 -10.10 5.09 -13.01
CA GLN A 189 -8.80 4.76 -12.42
C GLN A 189 -7.61 4.91 -13.39
N HIS A 190 -7.80 5.60 -14.52
CA HIS A 190 -6.69 5.92 -15.41
C HIS A 190 -5.56 6.62 -14.65
N VAL A 191 -4.33 6.11 -14.80
CA VAL A 191 -3.16 6.62 -14.06
C VAL A 191 -2.81 8.06 -14.45
N GLU A 192 -3.12 8.48 -15.68
CA GLU A 192 -2.90 9.85 -16.15
C GLU A 192 -3.69 10.91 -15.36
N LEU A 193 -4.85 10.54 -14.81
CA LEU A 193 -5.71 11.45 -14.02
C LEU A 193 -5.00 11.95 -12.75
N ILE A 194 -4.03 11.16 -12.24
CA ILE A 194 -3.22 11.54 -11.07
C ILE A 194 -2.40 12.80 -11.37
N ASP A 195 -1.97 13.02 -12.62
CA ASP A 195 -1.13 14.17 -12.97
C ASP A 195 -1.82 15.50 -12.69
N GLN A 196 -3.12 15.58 -13.00
CA GLN A 196 -3.93 16.77 -12.75
C GLN A 196 -4.13 17.00 -11.24
N VAL A 197 -4.42 15.94 -10.48
CA VAL A 197 -4.59 16.03 -9.02
C VAL A 197 -3.30 16.51 -8.35
N MET A 198 -2.14 15.95 -8.70
CA MET A 198 -0.87 16.36 -8.09
C MET A 198 -0.46 17.78 -8.49
N TYR A 199 -0.89 18.26 -9.65
CA TYR A 199 -0.70 19.65 -10.07
C TYR A 199 -1.56 20.62 -9.24
N ASP A 200 -2.83 20.30 -9.00
CA ASP A 200 -3.75 21.16 -8.26
C ASP A 200 -3.53 21.11 -6.73
N PHE A 201 -3.06 19.97 -6.21
CA PHE A 201 -2.81 19.75 -4.78
C PHE A 201 -1.34 19.39 -4.51
N PRO A 202 -0.40 20.36 -4.63
CA PRO A 202 1.02 20.10 -4.43
C PRO A 202 1.36 19.62 -3.02
N ASP A 203 0.55 19.97 -2.02
CA ASP A 203 0.73 19.57 -0.61
C ASP A 203 0.15 18.18 -0.30
N LEU A 204 -0.64 17.58 -1.21
CA LEU A 204 -1.27 16.29 -0.97
C LEU A 204 -0.25 15.14 -1.02
N VAL A 205 -0.22 14.33 0.03
CA VAL A 205 0.45 13.02 -0.01
C VAL A 205 -0.50 12.00 -0.65
N PHE A 206 -0.18 11.59 -1.87
CA PHE A 206 -0.96 10.64 -2.65
C PHE A 206 -0.20 9.32 -2.75
N VAL A 207 -0.84 8.23 -2.35
CA VAL A 207 -0.28 6.87 -2.45
C VAL A 207 -1.15 6.06 -3.39
N THR A 208 -0.56 5.52 -4.47
CA THR A 208 -1.31 4.64 -5.38
C THR A 208 -1.47 3.25 -4.79
N ARG A 209 -2.59 2.60 -5.10
CA ARG A 209 -2.86 1.17 -4.85
C ARG A 209 -3.26 0.49 -6.16
N HIS A 210 -3.37 -0.85 -6.13
CA HIS A 210 -3.73 -1.69 -7.28
C HIS A 210 -2.72 -1.69 -8.44
N GLY A 211 -1.45 -1.43 -8.13
CA GLY A 211 -0.35 -1.73 -9.03
C GLY A 211 -0.16 -0.77 -10.21
N CYS A 212 -1.16 0.07 -10.52
CA CYS A 212 -1.17 0.97 -11.66
C CYS A 212 -1.04 0.28 -13.03
N GLU A 213 -1.26 -1.03 -13.13
CA GLU A 213 -1.13 -1.76 -14.39
C GLU A 213 -2.27 -1.39 -15.37
N PRO A 214 -2.00 -1.27 -16.69
CA PRO A 214 -0.74 -1.52 -17.41
C PRO A 214 0.15 -0.26 -17.61
N TRP A 215 0.07 0.73 -16.72
CA TRP A 215 0.74 2.03 -16.86
C TRP A 215 1.93 2.19 -15.90
N GLU A 216 2.76 1.17 -15.77
CA GLU A 216 3.84 1.12 -14.77
C GLU A 216 4.96 2.11 -15.10
N ASP A 217 5.32 2.24 -16.38
CA ASP A 217 6.29 3.23 -16.84
C ASP A 217 5.80 4.67 -16.59
N LEU A 218 4.49 4.90 -16.77
CA LEU A 218 3.89 6.20 -16.51
C LEU A 218 3.92 6.53 -15.02
N ILE A 219 3.49 5.63 -14.14
CA ILE A 219 3.52 5.92 -12.70
C ILE A 219 4.96 6.10 -12.18
N VAL A 220 5.95 5.36 -12.70
CA VAL A 220 7.37 5.61 -12.40
C VAL A 220 7.77 7.03 -12.83
N LYS A 221 7.34 7.48 -14.01
CA LYS A 221 7.61 8.84 -14.48
C LYS A 221 6.92 9.91 -13.64
N LEU A 222 5.68 9.67 -13.22
CA LEU A 222 4.93 10.58 -12.34
C LEU A 222 5.56 10.66 -10.94
N MET A 223 6.03 9.56 -10.36
CA MET A 223 6.73 9.57 -9.06
C MET A 223 8.05 10.36 -9.10
N LEU A 224 8.69 10.46 -10.27
CA LEU A 224 9.85 11.32 -10.48
C LEU A 224 9.48 12.80 -10.61
N LYS A 225 8.30 13.08 -11.19
CA LYS A 225 7.77 14.44 -11.37
C LYS A 225 7.25 15.01 -10.05
N TRP A 226 6.52 14.20 -9.28
CA TRP A 226 5.78 14.62 -8.10
C TRP A 226 6.41 14.13 -6.80
N PRO A 227 6.89 15.04 -5.92
CA PRO A 227 7.59 14.66 -4.69
C PRO A 227 6.68 13.98 -3.66
N ASN A 228 5.37 14.28 -3.68
CA ASN A 228 4.40 13.74 -2.73
C ASN A 228 3.58 12.56 -3.29
N LEU A 229 3.98 12.00 -4.43
CA LEU A 229 3.38 10.79 -5.01
C LEU A 229 4.21 9.55 -4.64
N TYR A 230 3.53 8.53 -4.14
CA TYR A 230 4.09 7.25 -3.68
C TYR A 230 3.32 6.07 -4.28
N TYR A 231 3.93 4.89 -4.23
CA TYR A 231 3.36 3.65 -4.77
C TYR A 231 3.24 2.58 -3.69
N SER A 232 2.07 1.96 -3.56
CA SER A 232 1.82 0.84 -2.66
C SER A 232 1.64 -0.47 -3.42
N THR A 233 2.35 -1.53 -3.00
CA THR A 233 2.42 -2.83 -3.69
C THR A 233 1.18 -3.73 -3.51
N SER A 234 0.05 -3.15 -3.10
CA SER A 234 -1.20 -3.83 -2.75
C SER A 234 -1.75 -4.75 -3.85
N ALA A 235 -2.54 -5.76 -3.45
CA ALA A 235 -3.31 -6.68 -4.31
C ALA A 235 -2.51 -7.62 -5.22
N PHE A 236 -1.18 -7.53 -5.24
CA PHE A 236 -0.31 -8.44 -5.98
C PHE A 236 0.64 -9.20 -5.04
N ALA A 237 0.85 -10.49 -5.31
CA ALA A 237 1.96 -11.22 -4.72
C ALA A 237 3.28 -10.69 -5.29
N PRO A 238 4.40 -10.60 -4.52
CA PRO A 238 5.68 -10.09 -5.00
C PRO A 238 6.21 -10.72 -6.28
N LYS A 239 5.89 -11.99 -6.56
CA LYS A 239 6.24 -12.66 -7.83
C LYS A 239 5.59 -12.02 -9.07
N HIS A 240 4.54 -11.23 -8.87
CA HIS A 240 3.78 -10.52 -9.89
C HIS A 240 4.02 -9.02 -9.87
N TYR A 241 4.93 -8.49 -9.03
CA TYR A 241 5.25 -7.07 -9.07
C TYR A 241 5.83 -6.69 -10.43
N PRO A 242 5.35 -5.59 -11.04
CA PRO A 242 5.87 -5.18 -12.32
C PRO A 242 7.36 -4.85 -12.23
N LYS A 243 8.12 -5.33 -13.22
CA LYS A 243 9.57 -5.16 -13.24
C LYS A 243 10.01 -3.69 -13.14
N ALA A 244 9.29 -2.78 -13.79
CA ALA A 244 9.58 -1.34 -13.75
C ALA A 244 9.55 -0.79 -12.31
N ILE A 245 8.59 -1.23 -11.50
CA ILE A 245 8.45 -0.83 -10.10
C ILE A 245 9.58 -1.40 -9.25
N VAL A 246 9.90 -2.69 -9.45
CA VAL A 246 11.00 -3.35 -8.73
C VAL A 246 12.35 -2.69 -9.05
N ASP A 247 12.62 -2.40 -10.32
CA ASP A 247 13.85 -1.73 -10.74
C ASP A 247 13.92 -0.28 -10.20
N TYR A 248 12.80 0.43 -10.16
CA TYR A 248 12.71 1.78 -9.58
C TYR A 248 12.97 1.78 -8.06
N ALA A 249 12.34 0.84 -7.33
CA ALA A 249 12.53 0.67 -5.89
C ALA A 249 13.98 0.33 -5.52
N ASN A 250 14.67 -0.45 -6.35
CA ASN A 250 16.07 -0.82 -6.16
C ASN A 250 17.08 0.27 -6.56
N THR A 251 16.61 1.44 -7.01
CA THR A 251 17.48 2.55 -7.46
C THR A 251 17.10 3.86 -6.78
N ARG A 252 16.60 4.84 -7.54
CA ARG A 252 16.30 6.20 -7.09
C ARG A 252 14.90 6.35 -6.48
N GLY A 253 14.09 5.29 -6.50
CA GLY A 253 12.73 5.25 -5.96
C GLY A 253 12.61 4.50 -4.63
N ALA A 254 13.72 4.21 -3.96
CA ALA A 254 13.74 3.41 -2.74
C ALA A 254 12.87 4.00 -1.61
N ASP A 255 12.65 5.32 -1.59
CA ASP A 255 11.81 6.01 -0.62
C ASP A 255 10.39 6.30 -1.13
N LYS A 256 10.04 5.81 -2.33
CA LYS A 256 8.74 6.04 -2.98
C LYS A 256 7.80 4.84 -2.94
N VAL A 257 8.30 3.66 -2.57
CA VAL A 257 7.54 2.41 -2.61
C VAL A 257 7.21 1.93 -1.19
N ILE A 258 5.95 1.60 -0.94
CA ILE A 258 5.37 1.25 0.36
C ILE A 258 4.78 -0.16 0.28
N TYR A 259 4.97 -0.95 1.32
CA TYR A 259 4.44 -2.31 1.39
C TYR A 259 2.95 -2.36 1.77
N ALA A 260 2.21 -3.26 1.12
CA ALA A 260 0.82 -3.60 1.45
C ALA A 260 0.60 -5.11 1.27
N GLY A 261 0.21 -5.80 2.34
CA GLY A 261 0.14 -7.26 2.38
C GLY A 261 -1.15 -7.86 1.82
N TYR A 262 -2.27 -7.12 1.84
CA TYR A 262 -3.57 -7.57 1.32
C TYR A 262 -4.11 -8.83 2.02
N PHE A 263 -3.62 -9.11 3.22
CA PHE A 263 -4.11 -10.18 4.08
C PHE A 263 -5.27 -9.68 4.93
N PRO A 264 -6.30 -10.49 5.20
CA PRO A 264 -6.61 -11.80 4.62
C PRO A 264 -7.41 -11.72 3.30
N MET A 265 -7.57 -10.51 2.74
CA MET A 265 -8.52 -10.22 1.66
C MET A 265 -8.28 -10.98 0.35
N GLY A 266 -7.04 -11.32 0.02
CA GLY A 266 -6.75 -12.08 -1.19
C GLY A 266 -5.41 -12.81 -1.22
N LEU A 267 -4.45 -12.43 -0.37
CA LEU A 267 -3.12 -13.04 -0.34
C LEU A 267 -2.90 -13.77 0.98
N SER A 268 -2.43 -15.02 0.87
CA SER A 268 -1.80 -15.76 1.96
C SER A 268 -0.29 -15.47 1.98
N TRP A 269 0.34 -15.58 3.14
CA TRP A 269 1.69 -15.05 3.31
C TRP A 269 2.84 -15.88 2.72
N THR A 270 2.60 -17.15 2.40
CA THR A 270 3.50 -17.88 1.50
C THR A 270 3.65 -17.20 0.14
N GLU A 271 2.66 -16.40 -0.28
CA GLU A 271 2.66 -15.71 -1.56
C GLU A 271 2.95 -14.20 -1.46
N SER A 272 2.66 -13.52 -0.35
CA SER A 272 2.95 -12.07 -0.17
C SER A 272 4.39 -11.75 0.32
N SER A 273 5.19 -12.78 0.61
CA SER A 273 6.57 -12.63 1.08
C SER A 273 7.51 -12.00 0.04
N PRO A 274 8.18 -10.87 0.34
CA PRO A 274 9.21 -10.30 -0.55
C PRO A 274 10.48 -11.18 -0.64
N ASN A 275 10.57 -12.25 0.16
CA ASN A 275 11.66 -13.22 0.14
C ASN A 275 11.58 -14.23 -1.04
N CYS A 276 10.69 -14.00 -2.01
CA CYS A 276 10.62 -14.76 -3.25
C CYS A 276 12.00 -14.82 -3.94
N ALA A 277 12.41 -16.02 -4.36
CA ALA A 277 13.75 -16.33 -4.89
C ALA A 277 14.20 -15.45 -6.07
N THR A 278 13.28 -14.75 -6.73
CA THR A 278 13.56 -13.76 -7.79
C THR A 278 14.29 -12.52 -7.29
N CYS A 279 13.97 -12.00 -6.09
CA CYS A 279 14.70 -10.89 -5.46
C CYS A 279 16.09 -11.30 -4.92
N ARG A 280 16.36 -12.61 -4.76
CA ARG A 280 17.67 -13.14 -4.30
C ARG A 280 18.70 -13.31 -5.42
N SER A 281 18.37 -13.00 -6.66
CA SER A 281 19.28 -13.11 -7.81
C SER A 281 20.34 -11.99 -7.85
N ARG A 282 21.11 -11.83 -6.76
CA ARG A 282 22.50 -11.45 -6.91
C ARG A 282 23.27 -12.74 -7.16
N PRO A 283 24.00 -12.90 -8.29
CA PRO A 283 25.12 -13.82 -8.26
C PRO A 283 26.03 -13.30 -7.14
N THR A 284 26.24 -14.12 -6.13
CA THR A 284 27.34 -13.92 -5.19
C THR A 284 28.59 -13.71 -6.03
N CYS A 285 29.16 -12.50 -6.02
CA CYS A 285 30.52 -12.30 -6.49
C CYS A 285 31.39 -13.10 -5.52
N GLY A 286 31.69 -14.34 -5.92
CA GLY A 286 32.52 -15.25 -5.15
C GLY A 286 33.86 -14.59 -4.93
N ARG A 287 34.34 -14.67 -3.69
CA ARG A 287 35.77 -14.61 -3.40
C ARG A 287 36.49 -15.56 -4.35
N SER A 288 37.12 -15.03 -5.39
CA SER A 288 38.18 -15.73 -6.10
C SER A 288 39.50 -15.31 -5.47
N SER A 289 39.99 -16.17 -4.58
CA SER A 289 41.39 -16.23 -4.21
C SER A 289 42.17 -16.76 -5.41
N SER A 290 42.60 -15.88 -6.31
CA SER A 290 43.70 -16.17 -7.23
C SER A 290 44.24 -14.87 -7.80
N GLY A 291 45.48 -14.54 -7.43
CA GLY A 291 46.18 -13.39 -7.95
C GLY A 291 46.37 -13.47 -9.47
N ARG A 292 45.86 -12.46 -10.17
CA ARG A 292 46.44 -11.88 -11.39
C ARG A 292 45.63 -10.65 -11.81
N THR A 293 46.29 -9.50 -11.86
CA THR A 293 45.87 -8.34 -12.67
C THR A 293 45.77 -8.74 -14.14
N PRO A 294 44.81 -8.18 -14.90
CA PRO A 294 45.23 -7.24 -15.93
C PRO A 294 44.37 -5.97 -16.03
N SER A 295 45.10 -4.88 -16.24
CA SER A 295 44.79 -3.62 -16.91
C SER A 295 43.55 -3.54 -17.79
N GLY A 296 42.80 -2.44 -17.65
CA GLY A 296 42.13 -1.78 -18.77
C GLY A 296 40.63 -1.53 -18.58
N CYS A 297 40.26 -0.38 -18.01
CA CYS A 297 39.36 0.58 -18.64
C CYS A 297 39.20 1.80 -17.74
N SER A 298 39.91 2.85 -18.16
CA SER A 298 39.86 4.23 -17.70
C SER A 298 38.60 4.96 -18.15
N SER A 299 38.33 6.08 -17.47
CA SER A 299 37.39 7.19 -17.77
C SER A 299 35.91 6.81 -17.76
N TRP A 300 35.03 7.44 -16.96
CA TRP A 300 34.77 8.88 -16.89
C TRP A 300 34.30 9.31 -15.48
N MET A 301 35.02 10.26 -14.88
CA MET A 301 34.51 11.23 -13.90
C MET A 301 34.94 12.60 -14.41
N PRO A 302 34.12 13.65 -14.28
CA PRO A 302 34.61 14.97 -14.00
C PRO A 302 34.55 15.24 -12.50
N ASP A 303 35.70 15.67 -11.99
CA ASP A 303 35.97 16.07 -10.62
C ASP A 303 35.29 17.39 -10.24
N SER A 304 34.96 17.51 -8.94
CA SER A 304 35.04 18.71 -8.09
C SER A 304 34.14 19.92 -8.43
N PHE A 305 33.27 20.40 -7.53
CA PHE A 305 33.49 21.27 -6.34
C PHE A 305 32.09 21.69 -5.78
N PRO A 306 31.95 22.53 -4.72
CA PRO A 306 32.70 22.71 -3.48
C PRO A 306 31.82 22.50 -2.23
N THR A 307 32.45 22.24 -1.08
CA THR A 307 31.86 22.38 0.25
C THR A 307 31.67 23.85 0.62
N GLY A 308 30.42 24.28 0.87
CA GLY A 308 30.06 25.57 1.44
C GLY A 308 28.78 25.47 2.27
N PRO A 309 28.61 26.29 3.33
CA PRO A 309 27.54 26.13 4.31
C PRO A 309 26.20 26.63 3.75
N GLY A 310 25.16 25.78 3.81
CA GLY A 310 23.80 26.15 3.44
C GLY A 310 23.14 27.07 4.47
N PRO A 311 22.22 27.95 4.06
CA PRO A 311 21.70 29.04 4.87
C PRO A 311 20.66 28.56 5.90
N SER A 312 20.65 29.26 7.03
CA SER A 312 19.55 29.30 7.99
C SER A 312 18.23 29.65 7.30
N GLY A 313 17.28 28.72 7.32
CA GLY A 313 15.90 28.93 6.92
C GLY A 313 14.99 28.12 7.83
N SER A 314 14.18 28.83 8.61
CA SER A 314 13.20 28.35 9.57
C SER A 314 12.33 27.21 9.02
N GLY A 315 12.51 26.00 9.54
CA GLY A 315 11.57 24.89 9.39
C GLY A 315 10.81 24.71 10.70
N CYS A 316 9.49 24.87 10.66
CA CYS A 316 8.60 24.58 11.76
C CYS A 316 8.77 23.11 12.20
N ASP A 317 9.36 22.91 13.37
CA ASP A 317 9.31 21.63 14.10
C ASP A 317 7.87 21.40 14.58
N LEU A 318 7.04 20.76 13.76
CA LEU A 318 5.74 20.24 14.16
C LEU A 318 5.92 18.79 14.67
N PRO A 319 5.61 18.48 15.95
CA PRO A 319 5.94 17.20 16.60
C PRO A 319 5.28 15.94 16.00
N TRP A 320 4.36 16.08 15.04
CA TRP A 320 3.59 14.97 14.44
C TRP A 320 4.15 14.44 13.11
N TRP A 321 5.02 15.20 12.44
CA TRP A 321 5.75 14.70 11.26
C TRP A 321 6.75 13.58 11.60
N GLY A 322 7.02 13.38 12.90
CA GLY A 322 7.87 12.32 13.43
C GLY A 322 7.35 10.92 13.14
N ASP A 323 6.04 10.69 13.15
CA ASP A 323 5.44 9.36 13.00
C ASP A 323 5.57 8.85 11.56
N TRP A 324 5.14 9.63 10.56
CA TRP A 324 5.31 9.28 9.15
C TRP A 324 6.80 9.24 8.73
N ALA A 325 7.64 10.12 9.26
CA ALA A 325 9.07 10.05 9.06
C ALA A 325 9.73 8.86 9.79
N SER A 326 9.12 8.29 10.85
CA SER A 326 9.59 7.06 11.51
C SER A 326 9.26 5.82 10.69
N ILE A 327 8.06 5.77 10.09
CA ILE A 327 7.66 4.79 9.06
C ILE A 327 8.65 4.88 7.88
N ARG A 328 8.99 6.10 7.44
CA ARG A 328 9.99 6.37 6.40
C ARG A 328 11.41 5.94 6.81
N ARG A 329 11.86 6.21 8.03
CA ARG A 329 13.22 5.89 8.51
C ARG A 329 13.43 4.40 8.82
N GLY A 330 12.38 3.69 9.25
CA GLY A 330 12.40 2.24 9.49
C GLY A 330 12.48 1.43 8.21
N ALA A 331 11.72 1.81 7.18
CA ALA A 331 11.72 1.13 5.89
C ALA A 331 13.01 1.37 5.05
N ILE A 332 13.64 2.53 5.18
CA ILE A 332 14.73 2.98 4.27
C ILE A 332 16.15 2.65 4.78
N ARG A 333 16.36 2.38 6.08
CA ARG A 333 17.73 2.07 6.60
C ARG A 333 18.29 0.73 6.12
N SER A 334 17.49 -0.17 5.55
CA SER A 334 17.93 -1.51 5.12
C SER A 334 18.82 -1.50 3.86
N ALA A 335 18.89 -0.41 3.11
CA ALA A 335 19.76 -0.33 1.92
C ALA A 335 21.19 0.18 2.21
N ARG A 336 21.48 0.71 3.41
CA ARG A 336 22.75 1.42 3.68
C ARG A 336 23.78 0.69 4.53
N SER A 337 23.48 -0.45 5.16
CA SER A 337 24.44 -1.11 6.08
C SER A 337 25.37 -2.14 5.43
N ARG A 338 25.36 -2.32 4.09
CA ARG A 338 26.29 -3.24 3.39
C ARG A 338 27.16 -2.57 2.33
N SER A 339 27.69 -1.40 2.65
CA SER A 339 28.89 -0.85 2.00
C SER A 339 29.85 -0.30 3.05
N ARG A 340 30.40 -1.19 3.87
CA ARG A 340 31.70 -1.05 4.52
C ARG A 340 32.19 -2.42 4.96
#